data_AF-A0ABD0QTW6-F1
#
_entry.id   AF-A0ABD0QTW6-F1
#
_cell.length_a   1.000
_cell.length_b   1.000
_cell.length_c   1.000
_cell.angle_alpha   90.00
_cell.angle_beta   90.00
_cell.angle_gamma   90.00
#
_symmetry.space_group_name_H-M   'P 1'
#
loop_
_entity.id
_entity.type
_entity.pdbx_description
1 polymer ?
#
loop_
_entity_poly.entity_id
_entity_poly.type
_entity_poly.pdbx_seq_one_letter_code
_entity_poly.pdbx_strand_id
1 'polypeptide(L)' 'QRPDESEREGWEYASLFGWKFHLKQRKTDSFRRRRWRCRMEPLEKTGPAAIFSLECSL' A
#
# COMPACT_ATOMS: atom_id res chain seq x y z
N GLN A 1 17.04 -13.66 -8.71
CA GLN A 1 15.99 -14.56 -8.19
C GLN A 1 14.65 -13.90 -8.44
N ARG A 2 13.64 -14.63 -8.94
CA ARG A 2 12.31 -14.06 -9.19
C ARG A 2 11.63 -13.86 -7.83
N PRO A 3 11.02 -12.70 -7.55
CA PRO A 3 10.26 -12.51 -6.31
C PRO A 3 9.13 -13.54 -6.28
N ASP A 4 8.94 -14.14 -5.10
CA ASP A 4 7.94 -15.19 -4.88
C ASP A 4 6.55 -14.63 -5.22
N GLU A 5 5.60 -15.45 -5.70
CA GLU A 5 4.29 -14.94 -6.14
C GLU A 5 3.56 -14.16 -5.03
N SER A 6 3.81 -14.53 -3.78
CA SER A 6 3.34 -13.83 -2.58
C SER A 6 3.84 -12.38 -2.48
N GLU A 7 5.06 -12.08 -2.93
CA GLU A 7 5.60 -10.73 -2.97
C GLU A 7 4.97 -9.89 -4.09
N ARG A 8 4.61 -10.53 -5.22
CA ARG A 8 3.95 -9.86 -6.34
C ARG A 8 2.53 -9.42 -6.01
N GLU A 9 1.80 -10.25 -5.26
CA GLU A 9 0.44 -9.92 -4.84
C GLU A 9 0.40 -8.95 -3.65
N GLY A 10 1.48 -8.86 -2.86
CA GLY A 10 1.63 -7.88 -1.78
C GLY A 10 0.69 -8.08 -0.59
N TRP A 11 0.17 -9.30 -0.41
CA TRP A 11 -0.62 -9.64 0.77
C TRP A 11 0.27 -10.14 1.90
N GLU A 12 -0.07 -9.73 3.11
CA GLU A 12 0.52 -10.22 4.35
C GLU A 12 -0.55 -10.91 5.20
N TYR A 13 -0.16 -11.89 5.99
CA TYR A 13 -1.02 -12.77 6.77
C TYR A 13 -0.64 -12.71 8.25
N ALA A 14 -1.62 -12.98 9.13
CA ALA A 14 -1.39 -13.12 10.57
C ALA A 14 -2.38 -14.10 11.19
N SER A 15 -1.94 -14.81 12.23
CA SER A 15 -2.80 -15.73 13.00
C SER A 15 -3.82 -15.00 13.87
N LEU A 16 -3.38 -13.93 14.55
CA LEU A 16 -4.21 -13.15 15.46
C LEU A 16 -4.08 -11.65 15.19
N PHE A 17 -5.13 -10.91 15.52
CA PHE A 17 -5.15 -9.46 15.42
C PHE A 17 -4.14 -8.85 16.42
N GLY A 18 -3.33 -7.89 15.97
CA GLY A 18 -2.29 -7.26 16.80
C GLY A 18 -0.92 -7.96 16.77
N TRP A 19 -0.75 -9.04 16.00
CA TRP A 19 0.54 -9.72 15.82
C TRP A 19 1.27 -9.27 14.55
N LYS A 20 2.54 -9.66 14.42
CA LYS A 20 3.37 -9.34 13.25
C LYS A 20 2.85 -10.08 12.01
N PHE A 21 2.57 -9.32 10.96
CA PHE A 21 2.18 -9.87 9.66
C PHE A 21 3.39 -10.39 8.88
N HIS A 22 3.18 -11.39 8.03
CA HIS A 22 4.20 -12.02 7.20
C HIS A 22 3.69 -12.39 5.79
N LEU A 23 4.59 -12.51 4.82
CA LEU A 23 4.23 -12.74 3.41
C LEU A 23 3.75 -14.17 3.13
N LYS A 24 4.27 -15.16 3.85
CA LYS A 24 3.94 -16.57 3.62
C LYS A 24 2.60 -16.94 4.27
N GLN A 25 1.67 -17.46 3.48
CA GLN A 25 0.39 -17.98 3.99
C GLN A 25 0.59 -19.27 4.80
N ARG A 26 -0.06 -19.35 5.95
CA ARG A 26 -0.10 -20.52 6.84
C ARG A 26 -1.56 -20.89 7.13
N LYS A 27 -1.81 -22.15 7.47
CA LYS A 27 -3.17 -22.64 7.79
C LYS A 27 -3.75 -22.02 9.07
N THR A 28 -2.89 -21.53 9.96
CA THR A 28 -3.26 -20.88 11.22
C THR A 28 -3.58 -19.40 11.06
N ASP A 29 -3.41 -18.83 9.87
CA ASP A 29 -3.64 -17.42 9.62
C ASP A 29 -5.13 -17.15 9.48
N SER A 30 -5.66 -16.27 10.33
CA SER A 30 -7.07 -15.85 10.29
C SER A 30 -7.23 -14.48 9.63
N PHE A 31 -6.17 -13.68 9.56
CA PHE A 31 -6.18 -12.32 9.06
C PHE A 31 -5.24 -12.15 7.87
N ARG A 32 -5.64 -11.26 6.94
CA ARG A 32 -4.85 -10.90 5.77
C ARG A 32 -4.97 -9.39 5.53
N ARG A 33 -3.87 -8.72 5.17
CA ARG A 33 -3.85 -7.29 4.81
C ARG A 33 -3.02 -7.06 3.56
N ARG A 34 -3.36 -6.03 2.78
CA ARG A 34 -2.59 -5.57 1.61
C ARG A 34 -2.42 -4.07 1.69
N ARG A 35 -1.21 -3.59 1.38
CA ARG A 35 -0.95 -2.15 1.28
C ARG A 35 -1.34 -1.65 -0.11
N TRP A 36 -2.38 -0.83 -0.18
CA TRP A 36 -2.71 -0.10 -1.39
C TRP A 36 -1.83 1.15 -1.51
N ARG A 37 -1.27 1.36 -2.71
CA ARG A 37 -0.56 2.58 -3.05
C ARG A 37 -1.19 3.13 -4.32
N CYS A 38 -1.89 4.26 -4.20
CA CYS A 38 -2.29 5.06 -5.35
C CYS A 38 -1.30 6.22 -5.46
N ARG A 39 -0.63 6.32 -6.61
CA ARG A 39 0.18 7.51 -6.87
C ARG A 39 -0.76 8.62 -7.28
N MET A 40 -0.73 9.73 -6.55
CA MET A 40 -1.45 10.93 -6.95
C MET A 40 -0.63 11.60 -8.06
N GLU A 41 -1.18 11.63 -9.28
CA GLU A 41 -0.61 12.36 -10.41
C GLU A 41 -1.43 13.64 -10.59
N PRO A 42 -0.78 14.83 -10.67
CA PRO A 42 -1.51 16.07 -10.91
C PRO A 42 -2.04 16.08 -12.34
N LEU A 43 -3.28 16.56 -12.51
CA LEU A 43 -3.94 16.67 -13.82
C LEU A 43 -3.22 17.66 -14.74
N GLU A 44 -2.60 18.69 -14.15
CA GLU A 44 -1.76 19.67 -14.83
C GLU A 44 -0.30 19.49 -14.43
N LYS A 45 0.64 19.81 -15.34
CA LYS A 45 2.08 19.76 -15.09
C LYS A 45 2.55 20.95 -14.24
N THR A 46 1.90 21.19 -13.10
CA THR A 46 2.23 22.32 -12.21
C THR A 46 3.46 22.03 -11.33
N GLY A 47 4.18 20.94 -11.60
CA GLY A 47 5.37 20.56 -10.85
C GLY A 47 5.06 20.36 -9.35
N PRO A 48 6.03 20.56 -8.45
CA PRO A 48 5.84 20.42 -7.00
C PRO A 48 4.79 21.37 -6.40
N ALA A 49 4.33 22.37 -7.16
CA ALA A 49 3.45 23.43 -6.68
C ALA A 49 1.96 23.06 -6.67
N ALA A 50 1.55 21.92 -7.27
CA ALA A 50 0.15 21.52 -7.36
C ALA A 50 -0.57 21.42 -6.00
N ILE A 51 0.17 21.10 -4.92
CA ILE A 51 -0.37 21.01 -3.55
C ILE A 51 -0.60 22.41 -2.95
N PHE A 52 0.25 23.39 -3.31
CA PHE A 52 0.20 24.75 -2.77
C PHE A 52 -0.79 25.66 -3.52
N SER A 53 -1.20 25.30 -4.73
CA SER A 53 -2.20 26.04 -5.51
C SER A 53 -3.65 25.86 -5.05
N LEU A 54 -3.91 24.99 -4.06
CA LEU A 54 -5.27 24.72 -3.58
C LEU A 54 -5.77 25.71 -2.51
N GLU A 55 -4.92 26.62 -2.00
CA GLU A 55 -5.24 27.39 -0.78
C GLU A 55 -5.01 28.91 -0.86
N CYS A 56 -5.04 29.53 -2.06
CA CYS A 56 -5.10 31.00 -2.17
C CYS A 56 -6.24 31.49 -3.07
N SER A 57 -7.39 30.82 -2.99
CA SER A 57 -8.67 31.35 -3.48
C SER A 57 -9.56 31.81 -2.30
N LEU A 58 -9.03 32.70 -1.46
CA LEU A 58 -9.80 33.56 -0.55
C LEU A 58 -9.07 34.89 -0.37
#